data_AF-A0A077X1Y0-F1
#
_entry.id   AF-A0A077X1Y0-F1
#
_cell.length_a   1.000
_cell.length_b   1.000
_cell.length_c   1.000
_cell.angle_alpha   90.00
_cell.angle_beta   90.00
_cell.angle_gamma   90.00
#
_symmetry.space_group_name_H-M   'P 1'
#
loop_
_entity.id
_entity.type
_entity.pdbx_description
1 polymer ?
#
loop_
_entity_poly.entity_id
_entity_poly.type
_entity_poly.pdbx_seq_one_letter_code
_entity_poly.pdbx_strand_id
1 'polypeptide(L)'
;MSAASKVKNIIPLLDRVLVQRIKPQEKTASGIFIPEKAQEASNQAIVLAVGKGALNKEGNHIPLQVATGDKVILPPFGGSAIKVQGEEYFLFRDSEIVAKVVEN
;
A
#
# COMPACT_ATOMS: atom_id res chain seq x y z
N MET A 1 12.56 -7.16 11.44
CA MET A 1 11.34 -7.96 11.16
C MET A 1 10.63 -7.33 9.97
N SER A 2 10.46 -8.08 8.88
CA SER A 2 9.81 -7.58 7.66
C SER A 2 8.38 -7.11 7.96
N ALA A 3 7.97 -5.96 7.42
CA ALA A 3 6.63 -5.41 7.60
C ALA A 3 5.51 -6.40 7.24
N ALA A 4 5.74 -7.28 6.25
CA ALA A 4 4.82 -8.36 5.89
C ALA A 4 4.55 -9.35 7.04
N SER A 5 5.47 -9.48 8.02
CA SER A 5 5.32 -10.37 9.17
C SER A 5 4.34 -9.84 10.22
N LYS A 6 4.20 -8.52 10.36
CA LYS A 6 3.38 -7.91 11.42
C LYS A 6 1.88 -7.93 11.12
N VAL A 7 1.53 -8.02 9.84
CA VAL A 7 0.14 -8.01 9.35
C VAL A 7 -0.35 -9.37 8.84
N LYS A 8 0.37 -10.47 9.11
CA LYS A 8 -0.04 -11.83 8.70
C LYS A 8 -1.45 -12.24 9.17
N ASN A 9 -1.96 -11.61 10.23
CA ASN A 9 -3.29 -11.89 10.79
C ASN A 9 -4.38 -10.91 10.31
N ILE A 10 -4.07 -10.00 9.38
CA ILE A 10 -5.03 -9.05 8.83
C ILE A 10 -5.35 -9.43 7.40
N ILE A 11 -6.61 -9.80 7.18
CA ILE A 11 -7.13 -10.19 5.88
C ILE A 11 -8.10 -9.09 5.42
N PRO A 12 -7.74 -8.31 4.38
CA PRO A 12 -8.65 -7.35 3.78
C PRO A 12 -9.90 -8.04 3.24
N LEU A 13 -11.07 -7.43 3.45
CA LEU A 13 -12.35 -7.96 2.95
C LEU A 13 -12.71 -7.34 1.59
N LEU A 14 -13.33 -8.13 0.71
CA LEU A 14 -13.77 -7.73 -0.62
C LEU A 14 -12.60 -7.26 -1.51
N ASP A 15 -12.75 -6.10 -2.15
CA ASP A 15 -11.82 -5.44 -3.07
C ASP A 15 -10.75 -4.59 -2.36
N ARG A 16 -10.59 -4.77 -1.05
CA ARG A 16 -9.66 -3.97 -0.27
C ARG A 16 -8.24 -4.50 -0.35
N VAL A 17 -7.29 -3.57 -0.30
CA VAL A 17 -5.86 -3.81 -0.39
C VAL A 17 -5.18 -3.10 0.77
N LEU A 18 -4.39 -3.85 1.54
CA LEU A 18 -3.60 -3.33 2.64
C LEU A 18 -2.20 -2.98 2.15
N VAL A 19 -1.81 -1.73 2.36
CA VAL A 19 -0.54 -1.19 1.88
C VAL A 19 0.21 -0.48 3.00
N GLN A 20 1.52 -0.40 2.85
CA GLN A 20 2.38 0.43 3.69
C GLN A 20 3.14 1.43 2.81
N ARG A 21 3.03 2.71 3.14
CA ARG A 21 3.76 3.77 2.43
C ARG A 21 5.26 3.57 2.62
N ILE A 22 6.02 3.73 1.54
CA ILE A 22 7.47 3.66 1.57
C ILE A 22 7.97 4.96 2.20
N LYS A 23 8.75 4.85 3.28
CA LYS A 23 9.36 6.04 3.91
C LYS A 23 10.33 6.69 2.91
N PRO A 24 10.26 8.01 2.71
CA PRO A 24 11.19 8.71 1.84
C PRO A 24 12.63 8.61 2.38
N GLN A 25 13.62 8.60 1.50
CA GLN A 25 15.03 8.55 1.89
C GLN A 25 15.43 9.87 2.57
N GLU A 26 15.94 9.79 3.81
CA GLU A 26 16.41 10.94 4.60
C GLU A 26 17.67 11.61 4.03
N LYS A 27 18.42 10.89 3.18
CA LYS A 27 19.64 11.37 2.53
C LYS A 27 19.54 11.18 1.03
N THR A 28 19.89 12.21 0.26
CA THR A 28 20.10 12.07 -1.19
C THR A 28 21.37 11.28 -1.47
N ALA A 29 21.53 10.78 -2.70
CA ALA A 29 22.74 10.09 -3.16
C ALA A 29 24.03 10.91 -2.95
N SER A 30 23.93 12.25 -2.86
CA SER A 30 25.04 13.18 -2.62
C SER A 30 25.32 13.46 -1.13
N GLY A 31 24.60 12.81 -0.20
CA GLY A 31 24.78 12.98 1.25
C GLY A 31 24.10 14.19 1.87
N ILE A 32 23.24 14.90 1.13
CA ILE A 32 22.49 16.06 1.64
C ILE A 32 21.28 15.54 2.43
N PHE A 33 21.14 16.02 3.67
CA PHE A 33 20.00 15.72 4.53
C PHE A 33 18.77 16.49 4.06
N ILE A 34 17.70 15.78 3.70
CA ILE A 34 16.43 16.42 3.35
C ILE A 34 15.65 16.65 4.64
N PRO A 35 15.28 17.90 4.97
CA PRO A 35 14.45 18.16 6.14
C PRO A 35 13.10 17.46 5.99
N GLU A 36 12.56 16.88 7.08
CA GLU A 36 11.31 16.11 7.09
C GLU A 36 10.11 16.86 6.45
N LYS A 37 10.12 18.21 6.48
CA LYS A 37 9.09 19.05 5.85
C LYS A 37 9.13 19.10 4.32
N ALA A 38 10.29 18.82 3.71
CA ALA A 38 10.50 18.82 2.27
C ALA A 38 10.39 17.41 1.67
N GLN A 39 10.23 16.39 2.50
CA GLN A 39 9.89 15.05 2.04
C GLN A 39 8.41 15.02 1.70
N GLU A 40 8.11 15.29 0.42
CA GLU A 40 6.81 14.93 -0.14
C GLU A 40 6.47 13.52 0.30
N ALA A 41 5.32 13.37 0.97
CA ALA A 41 4.86 12.07 1.42
C ALA A 41 4.85 11.14 0.21
N SER A 42 5.81 10.21 0.17
CA SER A 42 5.93 9.33 -0.98
C SER A 42 4.59 8.63 -1.17
N ASN A 43 3.94 8.91 -2.30
CA ASN A 43 2.70 8.25 -2.68
C ASN A 43 2.96 6.79 -3.07
N GLN A 44 4.22 6.34 -3.05
CA GLN A 44 4.56 4.94 -3.28
C GLN A 44 4.32 4.11 -2.03
N ALA A 45 3.76 2.93 -2.22
CA ALA A 45 3.50 1.96 -1.17
C ALA A 45 3.79 0.54 -1.63
N ILE A 46 3.98 -0.35 -0.67
CA ILE A 46 4.12 -1.79 -0.90
C ILE A 46 2.84 -2.46 -0.46
N VAL A 47 2.31 -3.35 -1.29
CA VAL A 47 1.14 -4.17 -0.98
C VAL A 47 1.54 -5.27 -0.01
N LEU A 48 0.89 -5.32 1.16
CA LEU A 48 1.15 -6.30 2.20
C LEU A 48 0.12 -7.42 2.21
N ALA A 49 -1.14 -7.10 1.94
CA ALA A 49 -2.22 -8.08 1.84
C ALA A 49 -3.29 -7.61 0.87
N VAL A 50 -3.97 -8.57 0.26
CA VAL A 50 -5.04 -8.35 -0.72
C VAL A 50 -6.29 -9.11 -0.29
N GLY A 51 -7.46 -8.54 -0.56
CA GLY A 51 -8.73 -9.24 -0.37
C GLY A 51 -9.00 -10.26 -1.46
N LYS A 52 -10.19 -10.86 -1.42
CA LYS A 52 -10.63 -11.82 -2.47
C LYS A 52 -11.09 -11.15 -3.75
N GLY A 53 -11.34 -9.83 -3.72
CA GLY A 53 -11.92 -9.07 -4.82
C GLY A 53 -13.42 -8.81 -4.67
N ALA A 54 -13.93 -7.83 -5.42
CA ALA A 54 -15.35 -7.49 -5.45
C ALA A 54 -16.19 -8.66 -5.97
N LEU A 55 -17.45 -8.74 -5.55
CA LEU A 55 -18.39 -9.73 -6.10
C LEU A 55 -19.05 -9.15 -7.35
N ASN A 56 -19.12 -9.95 -8.42
CA ASN A 56 -19.95 -9.63 -9.56
C ASN A 56 -21.44 -9.94 -9.27
N LYS A 57 -22.33 -9.63 -10.21
CA LYS A 57 -23.78 -9.90 -10.08
C LYS A 57 -24.13 -11.38 -9.96
N GLU A 58 -23.21 -12.26 -10.32
CA GLU A 58 -23.36 -13.71 -10.32
C GLU A 58 -22.79 -14.36 -9.04
N GLY A 59 -22.20 -13.55 -8.14
CA GLY A 59 -21.57 -14.03 -6.90
C GLY A 59 -20.12 -14.50 -7.06
N ASN A 60 -19.51 -14.34 -8.23
CA ASN A 60 -18.10 -14.65 -8.47
C ASN A 60 -17.20 -13.48 -8.05
N HIS A 61 -16.03 -13.81 -7.50
CA HIS A 61 -15.01 -12.80 -7.18
C HIS A 61 -14.32 -12.29 -8.44
N ILE A 62 -14.27 -10.97 -8.58
CA ILE A 62 -13.48 -10.27 -9.59
C ILE A 62 -12.04 -10.20 -9.07
N PRO A 63 -11.06 -10.79 -9.78
CA PRO A 63 -9.67 -10.77 -9.34
C PRO A 63 -9.12 -9.35 -9.27
N LEU A 64 -8.32 -9.09 -8.25
CA LEU A 64 -7.63 -7.82 -8.03
C LEU A 64 -6.49 -7.64 -9.04
N GLN A 65 -6.20 -6.39 -9.39
CA GLN A 65 -5.09 -6.06 -10.32
C GLN A 65 -3.72 -6.02 -9.63
N VAL A 66 -3.70 -6.04 -8.30
CA VAL A 66 -2.48 -6.02 -7.48
C VAL A 66 -2.35 -7.29 -6.65
N ALA A 67 -1.11 -7.69 -6.39
CA ALA A 67 -0.75 -8.82 -5.55
C ALA A 67 0.14 -8.40 -4.38
N THR A 68 0.20 -9.24 -3.34
CA THR A 68 1.14 -9.04 -2.23
C THR A 68 2.57 -8.94 -2.74
N GLY A 69 3.29 -7.92 -2.29
CA GLY A 69 4.67 -7.62 -2.69
C GLY A 69 4.79 -6.58 -3.81
N ASP A 70 3.70 -6.23 -4.48
CA ASP A 70 3.73 -5.21 -5.53
C ASP A 70 4.05 -3.82 -4.96
N LYS A 71 4.83 -3.04 -5.72
CA LYS A 71 5.00 -1.60 -5.51
C LYS A 71 3.90 -0.86 -6.28
N VAL A 72 3.17 0.01 -5.59
CA VAL A 72 2.04 0.74 -6.17
C VAL A 72 2.12 2.23 -5.87
N ILE A 73 1.46 3.03 -6.70
CA ILE A 73 1.26 4.46 -6.50
C ILE A 73 -0.15 4.67 -5.97
N LEU A 74 -0.24 5.27 -4.81
CA LEU A 74 -1.48 5.63 -4.14
C LEU A 74 -1.94 7.02 -4.56
N PRO A 75 -3.24 7.29 -4.51
CA PRO A 75 -3.73 8.66 -4.63
C PRO A 75 -3.25 9.49 -3.43
N PRO A 76 -3.08 10.82 -3.60
CA PRO A 76 -2.62 11.71 -2.53
C PRO A 76 -3.56 11.73 -1.32
N PHE A 77 -4.84 11.42 -1.54
CA PHE A 77 -5.89 11.43 -0.54
C PHE A 77 -6.69 10.13 -0.60
N GLY A 78 -7.39 9.81 0.49
CA GLY A 78 -8.21 8.61 0.59
C GLY A 78 -7.49 7.47 1.33
N GLY A 79 -8.14 6.31 1.29
CA GLY A 79 -7.75 5.17 2.11
C GLY A 79 -8.09 5.36 3.59
N SER A 80 -8.22 4.24 4.29
CA SER A 80 -8.44 4.21 5.74
C SER A 80 -7.14 3.88 6.46
N ALA A 81 -6.70 4.75 7.36
CA ALA A 81 -5.53 4.48 8.20
C ALA A 81 -5.87 3.43 9.26
N ILE A 82 -5.01 2.43 9.41
CA ILE A 82 -5.09 1.44 10.48
C ILE A 82 -3.75 1.40 11.22
N LYS A 83 -3.81 1.35 12.55
CA LYS A 83 -2.62 1.18 13.39
C LYS A 83 -2.57 -0.23 13.93
N VAL A 84 -1.48 -0.94 13.65
CA VAL A 84 -1.31 -2.35 14.03
C VAL A 84 0.08 -2.47 14.63
N GLN A 85 0.15 -2.91 15.89
CA GLN A 85 1.43 -3.08 16.62
C GLN A 85 2.32 -1.83 16.60
N GLY A 86 1.72 -0.63 16.64
CA GLY A 86 2.42 0.65 16.63
C GLY A 86 2.90 1.12 15.25
N GLU A 87 2.64 0.36 14.18
CA GLU A 87 2.89 0.80 12.80
C GLU A 87 1.59 1.24 12.13
N GLU A 88 1.71 2.23 11.25
CA GLU A 88 0.59 2.74 10.46
C GLU A 88 0.59 2.08 9.08
N TYR A 89 -0.58 1.59 8.71
CA TYR A 89 -0.89 1.00 7.42
C TYR A 89 -2.12 1.69 6.84
N PHE A 90 -2.31 1.53 5.54
CA PHE A 90 -3.47 2.10 4.87
C PHE A 90 -4.23 1.01 4.12
N LEU A 91 -5.55 1.13 4.14
CA LEU A 91 -6.45 0.26 3.42
C LEU A 91 -7.09 1.05 2.28
N PHE A 92 -6.85 0.62 1.05
CA PHE A 92 -7.42 1.20 -0.16
C PHE A 92 -8.33 0.19 -0.86
N ARG A 93 -9.17 0.65 -1.78
CA ARG A 93 -9.79 -0.25 -2.77
C ARG A 93 -8.84 -0.44 -3.94
N ASP A 94 -8.94 -1.59 -4.59
CA ASP A 94 -8.22 -1.87 -5.84
C ASP A 94 -8.42 -0.78 -6.89
N SER A 95 -9.66 -0.29 -7.02
CA SER A 95 -10.03 0.75 -7.98
C SER A 95 -9.44 2.14 -7.68
N GLU A 96 -8.98 2.38 -6.45
CA GLU A 96 -8.39 3.65 -6.04
C GLU A 96 -6.88 3.69 -6.27
N ILE A 97 -6.24 2.52 -6.47
CA ILE A 97 -4.81 2.44 -6.73
C ILE A 97 -4.54 2.98 -8.13
N VAL A 98 -3.62 3.95 -8.22
CA VAL A 98 -3.40 4.74 -9.44
C VAL A 98 -2.56 3.97 -10.45
N ALA A 99 -1.49 3.30 -9.98
CA ALA A 99 -0.58 2.56 -10.85
C ALA A 99 0.20 1.49 -10.08
N LYS A 100 0.64 0.47 -10.81
CA LYS A 100 1.65 -0.51 -10.36
C LYS A 100 3.01 -0.12 -10.95
N VAL A 101 4.04 -0.09 -10.11
CA VAL A 101 5.43 0.16 -10.52
C VAL A 101 6.04 -1.16 -10.96
N VAL A 102 6.46 -1.25 -12.22
CA VAL A 102 7.19 -2.40 -12.77
C VAL A 102 8.63 -1.94 -13.00
N GLU A 103 9.57 -2.49 -12.23
CA GLU A 103 11.00 -2.31 -12.48
C GLU A 103 11.38 -3.24 -13.65
N ASN A 104 11.76 -2.65 -14.79
CA ASN A 104 12.34 -3.34 -15.94
C ASN A 104 13.84 -3.55 -15.76
#